data_AF-A0A1L9Q2D1-F1
#
_entry.id   AF-A0A1L9Q2D1-F1
#
_cell.length_a   1.000
_cell.length_b   1.000
_cell.length_c   1.000
_cell.angle_alpha   90.00
_cell.angle_beta   90.00
_cell.angle_gamma   90.00
#
_symmetry.space_group_name_H-M   'P 1'
#
loop_
_entity.id
_entity.type
_entity.pdbx_description
1 polymer ?
#
loop_
_entity_poly.entity_id
_entity_poly.type
_entity_poly.pdbx_seq_one_letter_code
_entity_poly.pdbx_strand_id
1 'polypeptide(L)'
;MTSDDKPQILLLSLAHRDYLDVLYHTLLSRLYEAAHIKRAKHPTAALREMAENTFKAIIITDEALAESCNVENMAVPDKVKEYVHQGGLVIVGLHFPRFASSGIENFFHEFGLSWSDVPEGTAVSMLHEAYSMNATLVKNARVRKRVYVPIEAARPGFLGFPAQELVMEQTPIAAARVGQGHLVYCGDINREAGSTCLILALCGIQTAIDADLAESQAARMVTLFRRRM
;
A
#
# COMPACT_ATOMS: atom_id res chain seq x y z
N MET A 1 -23.09 -4.98 -21.90
CA MET A 1 -22.35 -6.21 -22.22
C MET A 1 -21.85 -6.76 -20.90
N THR A 2 -22.39 -7.93 -20.53
CA THR A 2 -21.91 -8.95 -19.57
C THR A 2 -21.33 -8.53 -18.22
N SER A 3 -22.10 -8.78 -17.16
CA SER A 3 -21.59 -9.19 -15.85
C SER A 3 -20.65 -10.39 -16.04
N ASP A 4 -19.34 -10.26 -15.76
CA ASP A 4 -18.63 -11.25 -14.92
C ASP A 4 -17.17 -10.96 -14.53
N ASP A 5 -16.43 -10.03 -15.14
CA ASP A 5 -14.97 -10.01 -14.91
C ASP A 5 -14.53 -9.11 -13.73
N LYS A 6 -15.12 -9.32 -12.55
CA LYS A 6 -14.65 -8.66 -11.31
C LYS A 6 -13.23 -9.13 -11.00
N PRO A 7 -12.26 -8.23 -10.79
CA PRO A 7 -10.86 -8.62 -10.58
C PRO A 7 -10.74 -9.51 -9.34
N GLN A 8 -9.90 -10.54 -9.43
CA GLN A 8 -9.53 -11.34 -8.26
C GLN A 8 -8.44 -10.63 -7.48
N ILE A 9 -8.65 -10.42 -6.18
CA ILE A 9 -7.69 -9.76 -5.29
C ILE A 9 -7.43 -10.67 -4.09
N LEU A 10 -6.16 -10.87 -3.76
CA LEU A 10 -5.76 -11.62 -2.57
C LEU A 10 -5.38 -10.64 -1.46
N LEU A 11 -6.02 -10.77 -0.31
CA LEU A 11 -5.60 -10.14 0.94
C LEU A 11 -4.74 -11.14 1.73
N LEU A 12 -3.47 -10.81 1.92
CA LEU A 12 -2.57 -11.54 2.82
C LEU A 12 -2.66 -10.91 4.21
N SER A 13 -3.37 -11.60 5.10
CA SER A 13 -3.64 -11.16 6.47
C SER A 13 -3.14 -12.19 7.49
N LEU A 14 -1.85 -12.50 7.50
CA LEU A 14 -1.32 -13.63 8.28
C LEU A 14 -1.18 -13.29 9.77
N ALA A 15 -1.07 -12.00 10.13
CA ALA A 15 -1.20 -11.48 11.49
C ALA A 15 -2.51 -10.70 11.66
N HIS A 16 -3.61 -11.26 11.12
CA HIS A 16 -4.91 -10.61 11.12
C HIS A 16 -5.39 -10.29 12.55
N ARG A 17 -5.91 -9.07 12.71
CA ARG A 17 -6.56 -8.61 13.93
C ARG A 17 -7.96 -8.13 13.56
N ASP A 18 -8.97 -8.50 14.36
CA ASP A 18 -10.38 -8.25 14.00
C ASP A 18 -10.69 -6.76 13.80
N TYR A 19 -9.99 -5.88 14.52
CA TYR A 19 -10.17 -4.43 14.35
C TYR A 19 -9.65 -3.90 12.99
N LEU A 20 -8.89 -4.68 12.22
CA LEU A 20 -8.53 -4.33 10.84
C LEU A 20 -9.79 -4.08 10.00
N ASP A 21 -10.78 -4.97 10.12
CA ASP A 21 -12.01 -4.89 9.33
C ASP A 21 -12.85 -3.66 9.73
N VAL A 22 -12.83 -3.29 11.00
CA VAL A 22 -13.49 -2.07 11.52
C VAL A 22 -12.78 -0.81 11.01
N LEU A 23 -11.45 -0.79 11.13
CA LEU A 23 -10.63 0.37 10.79
C LEU A 23 -10.62 0.66 9.28
N TYR A 24 -10.60 -0.38 8.44
CA TYR A 24 -10.55 -0.27 6.98
C TYR A 24 -11.89 -0.59 6.31
N HIS A 25 -13.01 -0.53 7.05
CA HIS A 25 -14.32 -0.94 6.55
C HIS A 25 -14.68 -0.29 5.21
N THR A 26 -14.41 1.02 5.04
CA THR A 26 -14.75 1.73 3.80
C THR A 26 -14.01 1.17 2.59
N LEU A 27 -12.71 0.89 2.73
CA LEU A 27 -11.90 0.27 1.67
C LEU A 27 -12.36 -1.17 1.42
N LEU A 28 -12.53 -1.95 2.48
CA LEU A 28 -12.86 -3.37 2.38
C LEU A 28 -14.26 -3.59 1.80
N SER A 29 -15.28 -2.84 2.24
CA SER A 29 -16.63 -2.91 1.68
C SER A 29 -16.61 -2.65 0.17
N ARG A 30 -15.91 -1.59 -0.28
CA ARG A 30 -15.77 -1.30 -1.72
C ARG A 30 -15.02 -2.39 -2.48
N LEU A 31 -13.99 -2.98 -1.88
CA LEU A 31 -13.29 -4.14 -2.45
C LEU A 31 -14.23 -5.34 -2.59
N TYR A 32 -14.99 -5.69 -1.56
CA TYR A 32 -15.96 -6.81 -1.59
C TYR A 32 -17.10 -6.57 -2.57
N GLU A 33 -17.54 -5.33 -2.75
CA GLU A 33 -18.56 -4.96 -3.73
C GLU A 33 -18.06 -5.10 -5.17
N ALA A 34 -16.83 -4.66 -5.44
CA ALA A 34 -16.32 -4.50 -6.80
C ALA A 34 -15.37 -5.62 -7.28
N ALA A 35 -14.91 -6.51 -6.40
CA ALA A 35 -13.90 -7.52 -6.72
C ALA A 35 -14.20 -8.88 -6.06
N HIS A 36 -13.60 -9.94 -6.62
CA HIS A 36 -13.57 -11.26 -6.01
C HIS A 36 -12.44 -11.31 -4.99
N ILE A 37 -12.77 -11.07 -3.72
CA ILE A 37 -11.80 -11.02 -2.63
C ILE A 37 -11.56 -12.42 -2.05
N LYS A 38 -10.31 -12.86 -2.10
CA LYS A 38 -9.83 -13.98 -1.27
C LYS A 38 -8.98 -13.41 -0.14
N ARG A 39 -9.13 -13.94 1.07
CA ARG A 39 -8.31 -13.56 2.23
C ARG A 39 -7.65 -14.79 2.81
N ALA A 40 -6.33 -14.79 2.86
CA ALA A 40 -5.55 -15.81 3.52
C ALA A 40 -5.11 -15.33 4.90
N LYS A 41 -5.53 -16.05 5.95
CA LYS A 41 -5.12 -15.81 7.34
C LYS A 41 -4.04 -16.79 7.82
N HIS A 42 -3.64 -17.73 6.96
CA HIS A 42 -2.63 -18.76 7.27
C HIS A 42 -1.69 -18.95 6.07
N PRO A 43 -0.41 -19.30 6.30
CA PRO A 43 0.57 -19.48 5.23
C PRO A 43 0.17 -20.53 4.20
N THR A 44 -0.32 -21.69 4.67
CA THR A 44 -0.78 -22.78 3.81
C THR A 44 -1.94 -22.37 2.91
N ALA A 45 -2.89 -21.60 3.44
CA ALA A 45 -3.97 -21.03 2.66
C ALA A 45 -3.44 -20.03 1.63
N ALA A 46 -2.53 -19.12 2.02
CA ALA A 46 -1.93 -18.14 1.11
C ALA A 46 -1.23 -18.81 -0.07
N LEU A 47 -0.40 -19.82 0.19
CA LEU A 47 0.32 -20.57 -0.83
C LEU A 47 -0.64 -21.31 -1.76
N ARG A 48 -1.66 -21.96 -1.22
CA ARG A 48 -2.70 -22.62 -2.02
C ARG A 48 -3.42 -21.63 -2.92
N GLU A 49 -3.87 -20.50 -2.38
CA GLU A 49 -4.58 -19.49 -3.16
C GLU A 49 -3.72 -18.95 -4.32
N MET A 50 -2.44 -18.66 -4.07
CA MET A 50 -1.48 -18.21 -5.09
C MET A 50 -1.09 -19.29 -6.12
N ALA A 51 -1.24 -20.57 -5.79
CA ALA A 51 -0.97 -21.67 -6.71
C ALA A 51 -2.18 -21.97 -7.62
N GLU A 52 -3.39 -21.85 -7.08
CA GLU A 52 -4.63 -22.25 -7.75
C GLU A 52 -5.31 -21.11 -8.52
N ASN A 53 -4.92 -19.85 -8.29
CA ASN A 53 -5.63 -18.68 -8.82
C ASN A 53 -4.69 -17.61 -9.36
N THR A 54 -5.20 -16.77 -10.25
CA THR A 54 -4.49 -15.61 -10.79
C THR A 54 -5.08 -14.32 -10.23
N PHE A 55 -4.29 -13.55 -9.51
CA PHE A 55 -4.73 -12.30 -8.90
C PHE A 55 -4.35 -11.09 -9.74
N LYS A 56 -5.28 -10.14 -9.85
CA LYS A 56 -5.04 -8.80 -10.37
C LYS A 56 -4.07 -8.02 -9.48
N ALA A 57 -4.19 -8.21 -8.17
CA ALA A 57 -3.31 -7.64 -7.16
C ALA A 57 -3.28 -8.51 -5.90
N ILE A 58 -2.15 -8.48 -5.20
CA ILE A 58 -2.00 -9.00 -3.83
C ILE A 58 -1.83 -7.81 -2.89
N ILE A 59 -2.65 -7.73 -1.86
CA ILE A 59 -2.56 -6.71 -0.81
C ILE A 59 -2.03 -7.36 0.47
N ILE A 60 -0.84 -6.96 0.90
CA ILE A 60 -0.26 -7.32 2.20
C ILE A 60 -0.83 -6.36 3.22
N THR A 61 -1.62 -6.90 4.15
CA THR A 61 -2.41 -6.08 5.07
C THR A 61 -1.75 -5.88 6.42
N ASP A 62 -0.81 -6.74 6.80
CA ASP A 62 -0.16 -6.76 8.12
C ASP A 62 1.31 -7.19 8.05
N GLU A 63 2.01 -7.02 9.17
CA GLU A 63 3.47 -7.14 9.35
C GLU A 63 4.02 -8.56 9.25
N ALA A 64 3.17 -9.58 9.15
CA ALA A 64 3.58 -10.98 9.29
C ALA A 64 4.68 -11.43 8.33
N LEU A 65 4.77 -10.81 7.15
CA LEU A 65 5.81 -11.09 6.15
C LEU A 65 7.13 -10.35 6.42
N ALA A 66 7.12 -9.34 7.30
CA ALA A 66 8.30 -8.61 7.75
C ALA A 66 8.91 -9.23 9.03
N GLU A 67 8.20 -10.14 9.70
CA GLU A 67 8.68 -10.84 10.91
C GLU A 67 9.60 -12.00 10.57
N SER A 68 10.91 -11.78 10.67
CA SER A 68 11.94 -12.78 10.34
C SER A 68 12.00 -13.99 11.30
N CYS A 69 11.36 -13.90 12.47
CA CYS A 69 11.32 -14.99 13.45
C CYS A 69 10.17 -15.99 13.20
N ASN A 70 9.22 -15.68 12.31
CA ASN A 70 8.09 -16.55 12.04
C ASN A 70 8.39 -17.51 10.89
N VAL A 71 8.96 -18.67 11.24
CA VAL A 71 9.38 -19.71 10.28
C VAL A 71 8.21 -20.22 9.42
N GLU A 72 6.99 -20.21 9.96
CA GLU A 72 5.80 -20.67 9.24
C GLU A 72 5.46 -19.79 8.03
N ASN A 73 5.84 -18.51 8.09
CA ASN A 73 5.57 -17.55 7.02
C ASN A 73 6.63 -17.57 5.92
N MET A 74 7.82 -18.17 6.13
CA MET A 74 8.99 -17.97 5.26
C MET A 74 8.77 -18.28 3.78
N ALA A 75 7.89 -19.23 3.45
CA ALA A 75 7.59 -19.57 2.05
C ALA A 75 6.68 -18.54 1.35
N VAL A 76 5.92 -17.74 2.10
CA VAL A 76 4.97 -16.77 1.54
C VAL A 76 5.69 -15.59 0.88
N PRO A 77 6.69 -14.93 1.49
CA PRO A 77 7.47 -13.87 0.84
C PRO A 77 8.09 -14.32 -0.49
N ASP A 78 8.66 -15.53 -0.56
CA ASP A 78 9.24 -16.07 -1.79
C ASP A 78 8.19 -16.17 -2.90
N LYS A 79 6.98 -16.63 -2.57
CA LYS A 79 5.90 -16.75 -3.55
C LYS A 79 5.35 -15.39 -3.99
N VAL A 80 5.26 -14.43 -3.07
CA VAL A 80 4.90 -13.04 -3.39
C VAL A 80 5.96 -12.39 -4.29
N LYS A 81 7.24 -12.65 -4.02
CA LYS A 81 8.37 -12.20 -4.83
C LYS A 81 8.31 -12.79 -6.23
N GLU A 82 8.05 -14.08 -6.37
CA GLU A 82 7.83 -14.71 -7.67
C GLU A 82 6.67 -14.04 -8.43
N TYR A 83 5.52 -13.84 -7.77
CA TYR A 83 4.34 -13.20 -8.36
C TYR A 83 4.65 -11.80 -8.90
N VAL A 84 5.31 -10.94 -8.11
CA VAL A 84 5.68 -9.59 -8.58
C VAL A 84 6.72 -9.65 -9.70
N HIS A 85 7.71 -10.55 -9.62
CA HIS A 85 8.72 -10.70 -10.67
C HIS A 85 8.12 -11.09 -12.03
N GLN A 86 7.03 -11.86 -12.02
CA GLN A 86 6.29 -12.32 -13.21
C GLN A 86 5.28 -11.31 -13.77
N GLY A 87 5.20 -10.08 -13.22
CA GLY A 87 4.30 -9.04 -13.72
C GLY A 87 3.16 -8.67 -12.77
N GLY A 88 3.07 -9.33 -11.61
CA GLY A 88 2.06 -9.09 -10.60
C GLY A 88 2.15 -7.70 -9.95
N LEU A 89 1.05 -7.28 -9.33
CA LEU A 89 0.97 -6.06 -8.53
C LEU A 89 0.85 -6.40 -7.05
N VAL A 90 1.83 -5.99 -6.25
CA VAL A 90 1.81 -6.14 -4.79
C VAL A 90 1.62 -4.77 -4.15
N ILE A 91 0.65 -4.66 -3.25
CA ILE A 91 0.37 -3.45 -2.48
C ILE A 91 0.61 -3.77 -1.01
N VAL A 92 1.47 -3.00 -0.36
CA VAL A 92 1.81 -3.11 1.06
C VAL A 92 1.18 -1.92 1.78
N GLY A 93 0.31 -2.18 2.76
CA GLY A 93 -0.39 -1.10 3.47
C GLY A 93 -1.26 -1.60 4.63
N LEU A 94 -2.25 -0.80 4.99
CA LEU A 94 -3.18 -1.07 6.09
C LEU A 94 -2.47 -1.17 7.46
N HIS A 95 -2.45 -2.33 8.10
CA HIS A 95 -1.76 -2.52 9.37
C HIS A 95 -0.24 -2.62 9.20
N PHE A 96 0.25 -3.02 8.03
CA PHE A 96 1.69 -3.21 7.80
C PHE A 96 2.54 -2.00 8.24
N PRO A 97 2.26 -0.74 7.81
CA PRO A 97 3.07 0.42 8.18
C PRO A 97 3.14 0.71 9.69
N ARG A 98 2.13 0.26 10.45
CA ARG A 98 2.04 0.48 11.89
C ARG A 98 2.79 -0.59 12.70
N PHE A 99 2.78 -1.83 12.23
CA PHE A 99 3.29 -2.96 13.03
C PHE A 99 4.63 -3.53 12.53
N ALA A 100 5.08 -3.17 11.32
CA ALA A 100 6.32 -3.69 10.74
C ALA A 100 7.61 -2.90 11.10
N SER A 101 7.60 -2.08 12.15
CA SER A 101 8.65 -1.08 12.42
C SER A 101 10.08 -1.64 12.54
N SER A 102 10.26 -2.88 12.99
CA SER A 102 11.58 -3.52 13.10
C SER A 102 11.98 -4.37 11.89
N GLY A 103 11.03 -4.71 11.01
CA GLY A 103 11.23 -5.66 9.91
C GLY A 103 11.07 -5.08 8.50
N ILE A 104 10.58 -3.84 8.39
CA ILE A 104 10.23 -3.21 7.11
C ILE A 104 11.41 -3.05 6.14
N GLU A 105 12.60 -2.70 6.65
CA GLU A 105 13.80 -2.60 5.80
C GLU A 105 14.21 -3.95 5.21
N ASN A 106 14.27 -4.98 6.05
CA ASN A 106 14.58 -6.34 5.63
C ASN A 106 13.53 -6.84 4.62
N PHE A 107 12.25 -6.58 4.90
CA PHE A 107 11.17 -6.92 3.98
C PHE A 107 11.37 -6.30 2.59
N PHE A 108 11.67 -5.01 2.49
CA PHE A 108 11.90 -4.37 1.19
C PHE A 108 13.22 -4.79 0.53
N HIS A 109 14.25 -5.09 1.31
CA HIS A 109 15.52 -5.61 0.82
C HIS A 109 15.33 -6.94 0.08
N GLU A 110 14.42 -7.80 0.53
CA GLU A 110 14.07 -9.04 -0.16
C GLU A 110 13.51 -8.80 -1.58
N PHE A 111 12.91 -7.64 -1.84
CA PHE A 111 12.45 -7.24 -3.17
C PHE A 111 13.52 -6.43 -3.95
N GLY A 112 14.76 -6.35 -3.45
CA GLY A 112 15.85 -5.58 -4.04
C GLY A 112 15.67 -4.06 -3.87
N LEU A 113 14.91 -3.63 -2.87
CA LEU A 113 14.64 -2.23 -2.58
C LEU A 113 15.37 -1.81 -1.30
N SER A 114 16.13 -0.73 -1.37
CA SER A 114 16.84 -0.15 -0.22
C SER A 114 15.94 0.79 0.61
N TRP A 115 14.64 0.50 0.67
CA TRP A 115 13.68 1.32 1.39
C TRP A 115 13.76 0.99 2.87
N SER A 116 13.96 2.00 3.70
CA SER A 116 14.01 1.86 5.15
C SER A 116 12.98 2.76 5.81
N ASP A 117 12.54 2.36 7.00
CA ASP A 117 11.60 3.13 7.80
C ASP A 117 12.18 4.48 8.20
N VAL A 118 11.31 5.45 8.43
CA VAL A 118 11.64 6.70 9.09
C VAL A 118 10.97 6.69 10.46
N PRO A 119 11.66 7.13 11.53
CA PRO A 119 11.09 7.11 12.88
C PRO A 119 9.66 7.64 12.94
N GLU A 120 8.86 6.91 13.71
CA GLU A 120 7.46 7.18 14.02
C GLU A 120 7.31 8.64 14.49
N GLY A 121 6.43 9.42 13.84
CA GLY A 121 6.26 10.85 14.12
C GLY A 121 6.52 11.78 12.92
N THR A 122 6.98 11.26 11.78
CA THR A 122 7.11 12.07 10.56
C THR A 122 5.77 12.19 9.83
N ALA A 123 4.80 12.87 10.46
CA ALA A 123 3.49 13.15 9.85
C ALA A 123 3.62 14.22 8.77
N VAL A 124 3.16 13.92 7.55
CA VAL A 124 3.07 14.92 6.47
C VAL A 124 1.68 15.53 6.48
N SER A 125 1.50 16.60 7.24
CA SER A 125 0.29 17.44 7.13
C SER A 125 0.52 18.57 6.14
N MET A 126 -0.36 18.71 5.14
CA MET A 126 -0.43 19.90 4.29
C MET A 126 -1.86 20.32 4.01
N LEU A 127 -2.11 21.61 4.23
CA LEU A 127 -3.29 22.36 3.81
C LEU A 127 -3.20 22.67 2.30
N HIS A 128 -4.18 22.17 1.53
CA HIS A 128 -4.60 22.48 0.14
C HIS A 128 -3.57 23.06 -0.84
N GLU A 129 -3.32 22.53 -2.05
CA GLU A 129 -4.17 21.78 -3.00
C GLU A 129 -3.90 20.26 -3.03
N ALA A 130 -3.30 19.69 -1.99
CA ALA A 130 -2.92 18.28 -1.89
C ALA A 130 -3.74 17.55 -0.82
N TYR A 131 -3.90 16.23 -0.96
CA TYR A 131 -4.44 15.38 0.09
C TYR A 131 -3.42 15.30 1.25
N SER A 132 -3.87 15.55 2.49
CA SER A 132 -3.06 15.49 3.71
C SER A 132 -3.04 14.06 4.23
N MET A 133 -1.87 13.51 4.57
CA MET A 133 -1.81 12.17 5.15
C MET A 133 -0.88 11.94 6.33
N ASN A 134 -1.42 11.27 7.35
CA ASN A 134 -0.60 10.71 8.40
C ASN A 134 -0.09 9.35 7.97
N ALA A 135 1.22 9.25 7.81
CA ALA A 135 1.82 8.07 7.22
C ALA A 135 3.20 7.78 7.81
N THR A 136 3.52 6.49 7.85
CA THR A 136 4.89 6.01 7.97
C THR A 136 5.59 6.26 6.62
N LEU A 137 6.74 6.91 6.65
CA LEU A 137 7.47 7.28 5.44
C LEU A 137 8.57 6.28 5.16
N VAL A 138 8.91 6.08 3.88
CA VAL A 138 10.11 5.34 3.48
C VAL A 138 11.17 6.28 2.91
N LYS A 139 12.43 6.04 3.28
CA LYS A 139 13.62 6.70 2.70
C LYS A 139 14.13 5.97 1.46
N ASN A 140 15.03 6.63 0.71
CA ASN A 140 15.76 6.07 -0.43
C ASN A 140 14.90 5.58 -1.61
N ALA A 141 13.61 5.92 -1.63
CA ALA A 141 12.83 5.83 -2.86
C ALA A 141 13.42 6.83 -3.88
N ARG A 142 13.90 6.34 -5.04
CA ARG A 142 14.39 7.22 -6.11
C ARG A 142 13.31 8.26 -6.47
N VAL A 143 13.68 9.50 -6.77
CA VAL A 143 12.73 10.61 -7.06
C VAL A 143 11.63 10.24 -8.06
N ARG A 144 11.95 9.47 -9.13
CA ARG A 144 10.98 9.03 -10.14
C ARG A 144 10.01 7.92 -9.66
N LYS A 145 10.33 7.25 -8.56
CA LYS A 145 9.59 6.16 -7.91
C LYS A 145 8.75 6.64 -6.72
N ARG A 146 8.81 7.93 -6.40
CA ARG A 146 7.95 8.58 -5.41
C ARG A 146 6.63 8.94 -6.10
N VAL A 147 5.53 8.39 -5.61
CA VAL A 147 4.18 8.71 -6.11
C VAL A 147 3.68 10.00 -5.45
N TYR A 148 4.09 10.22 -4.20
CA TYR A 148 3.89 11.45 -3.46
C TYR A 148 5.25 12.03 -3.05
N VAL A 149 5.44 13.35 -3.13
CA VAL A 149 6.65 14.02 -2.64
C VAL A 149 6.18 15.23 -1.84
N PRO A 150 6.69 15.45 -0.61
CA PRO A 150 6.40 16.68 0.12
C PRO A 150 6.85 17.90 -0.70
N ILE A 151 5.96 18.89 -0.85
CA ILE A 151 6.29 20.18 -1.49
C ILE A 151 7.10 21.04 -0.50
N GLU A 152 8.10 21.76 -0.99
CA GLU A 152 9.03 22.62 -0.21
C GLU A 152 8.34 23.65 0.71
N ALA A 153 7.08 24.01 0.42
CA ALA A 153 6.28 24.95 1.20
C ALA A 153 5.58 24.32 2.43
N ALA A 154 5.75 23.02 2.70
CA ALA A 154 5.10 22.40 3.85
C ALA A 154 5.68 22.90 5.19
N ARG A 155 4.82 23.62 5.88
CA ARG A 155 4.77 23.79 7.33
C ARG A 155 4.28 22.55 8.08
N PRO A 156 5.05 21.71 8.82
CA PRO A 156 4.42 20.83 9.79
C PRO A 156 3.72 21.69 10.83
N GLY A 157 2.41 21.56 10.96
CA GLY A 157 1.62 22.29 11.94
C GLY A 157 0.43 21.47 12.38
N PHE A 158 0.63 20.56 13.33
CA PHE A 158 -0.48 20.09 14.15
C PHE A 158 -0.05 19.83 15.61
N LEU A 159 -0.91 20.32 16.51
CA LEU A 159 -0.91 20.25 17.98
C LEU A 159 0.22 19.44 18.64
N GLY A 160 1.23 20.17 19.14
CA GLY A 160 2.10 19.71 20.23
C GLY A 160 3.47 19.15 19.82
N PHE A 161 3.75 18.96 18.53
CA PHE A 161 5.06 18.51 18.06
C PHE A 161 5.83 19.64 17.37
N PRO A 162 7.14 19.80 17.65
CA PRO A 162 7.95 20.82 16.97
C PRO A 162 7.98 20.53 15.47
N ALA A 163 7.85 21.58 14.66
CA ALA A 163 7.95 21.50 13.21
C ALA A 163 9.31 20.90 12.82
N GLN A 164 9.31 19.66 12.33
CA GLN A 164 10.52 18.98 11.86
C GLN A 164 10.73 19.30 10.37
N GLU A 165 11.94 19.67 9.99
CA GLU A 165 12.29 19.92 8.59
C GLU A 165 11.97 18.69 7.74
N LEU A 166 11.18 18.89 6.68
CA LEU A 166 10.87 17.82 5.74
C LEU A 166 12.12 17.45 4.97
N VAL A 167 12.60 16.22 5.18
CA VAL A 167 13.65 15.65 4.36
C VAL A 167 13.01 15.21 3.04
N MET A 168 13.31 15.93 1.95
CA MET A 168 12.79 15.65 0.61
C MET A 168 13.03 14.22 0.13
N GLU A 169 13.83 13.41 0.81
CA GLU A 169 14.14 12.02 0.48
C GLU A 169 13.11 10.98 0.93
N GLN A 170 12.05 11.42 1.59
CA GLN A 170 11.03 10.57 2.21
C GLN A 170 9.70 10.63 1.46
N THR A 171 8.93 9.55 1.46
CA THR A 171 7.58 9.53 0.88
C THR A 171 6.62 8.62 1.65
N PRO A 172 5.34 9.02 1.81
CA PRO A 172 4.30 8.17 2.39
C PRO A 172 3.80 7.09 1.42
N ILE A 173 4.01 7.30 0.12
CA ILE A 173 3.61 6.35 -0.93
C ILE A 173 4.77 6.18 -1.91
N ALA A 174 5.30 4.96 -1.98
CA ALA A 174 6.39 4.60 -2.87
C ALA A 174 5.94 3.49 -3.83
N ALA A 175 6.43 3.52 -5.05
CA ALA A 175 6.21 2.43 -6.00
C ALA A 175 7.50 2.09 -6.74
N ALA A 176 7.80 0.81 -6.87
CA ALA A 176 8.96 0.34 -7.60
C ALA A 176 8.57 -0.82 -8.52
N ARG A 177 9.16 -0.81 -9.72
CA ARG A 177 9.22 -2.01 -10.55
C ARG A 177 10.14 -3.04 -9.89
N VAL A 178 9.64 -4.27 -9.76
CA VAL A 178 10.35 -5.45 -9.26
C VAL A 178 10.16 -6.55 -10.31
N GLY A 179 11.22 -6.92 -11.02
CA GLY A 179 11.12 -7.76 -12.22
C GLY A 179 10.21 -7.13 -13.29
N GLN A 180 9.16 -7.83 -13.68
CA GLN A 180 8.16 -7.35 -14.65
C GLN A 180 6.97 -6.65 -14.00
N GLY A 181 6.79 -6.81 -12.68
CA GLY A 181 5.65 -6.27 -11.94
C GLY A 181 6.01 -5.08 -11.07
N HIS A 182 5.11 -4.75 -10.16
CA HIS A 182 5.21 -3.55 -9.32
C HIS A 182 4.92 -3.86 -7.86
N LEU A 183 5.73 -3.29 -6.99
CA LEU A 183 5.50 -3.24 -5.56
C LEU A 183 5.17 -1.79 -5.18
N VAL A 184 4.04 -1.58 -4.51
CA VAL A 184 3.58 -0.29 -3.98
C VAL A 184 3.52 -0.37 -2.47
N TYR A 185 4.10 0.61 -1.80
CA TYR A 185 3.95 0.84 -0.37
C TYR A 185 3.02 2.03 -0.14
N CYS A 186 2.03 1.86 0.72
CA CYS A 186 1.11 2.90 1.20
C CYS A 186 1.22 2.98 2.72
N GLY A 187 1.95 3.99 3.20
CA GLY A 187 2.25 4.20 4.61
C GLY A 187 1.13 4.82 5.44
N ASP A 188 -0.06 5.06 4.87
CA ASP A 188 -1.20 5.66 5.58
C ASP A 188 -1.58 4.85 6.83
N ILE A 189 -1.46 5.48 7.99
CA ILE A 189 -1.83 4.90 9.29
C ILE A 189 -3.21 5.38 9.78
N ASN A 190 -3.81 6.38 9.12
CA ASN A 190 -5.04 7.04 9.51
C ASN A 190 -6.25 6.77 8.62
N ARG A 191 -6.15 5.86 7.65
CA ARG A 191 -7.28 5.26 6.89
C ARG A 191 -8.04 6.31 6.10
N GLU A 192 -7.26 7.09 5.41
CA GLU A 192 -7.63 8.33 4.80
C GLU A 192 -8.25 8.10 3.41
N ALA A 193 -9.19 8.95 2.98
CA ALA A 193 -9.96 8.72 1.76
C ALA A 193 -9.07 8.63 0.51
N GLY A 194 -7.97 9.38 0.49
CA GLY A 194 -6.99 9.36 -0.60
C GLY A 194 -6.29 8.01 -0.78
N SER A 195 -5.88 7.36 0.32
CA SER A 195 -5.25 6.03 0.26
C SER A 195 -6.24 4.95 -0.16
N THR A 196 -7.50 5.07 0.28
CA THR A 196 -8.59 4.19 -0.16
C THR A 196 -8.79 4.27 -1.67
N CYS A 197 -8.88 5.50 -2.21
CA CYS A 197 -9.01 5.70 -3.66
C CYS A 197 -7.81 5.17 -4.44
N LEU A 198 -6.60 5.38 -3.93
CA LEU A 198 -5.37 4.84 -4.54
C LEU A 198 -5.41 3.31 -4.62
N ILE A 199 -5.68 2.63 -3.50
CA ILE A 199 -5.68 1.16 -3.45
C ILE A 199 -6.75 0.61 -4.40
N LEU A 200 -7.98 1.15 -4.38
CA LEU A 200 -9.04 0.73 -5.30
C LEU A 200 -8.63 0.91 -6.77
N ALA A 201 -8.05 2.06 -7.12
CA ALA A 201 -7.64 2.33 -8.49
C ALA A 201 -6.46 1.45 -8.96
N LEU A 202 -5.51 1.14 -8.07
CA LEU A 202 -4.44 0.17 -8.32
C LEU A 202 -5.00 -1.22 -8.60
N CYS A 203 -6.05 -1.61 -7.88
CA CYS A 203 -6.79 -2.85 -8.12
C CYS A 203 -7.66 -2.83 -9.40
N GLY A 204 -7.70 -1.72 -10.14
CA GLY A 204 -8.50 -1.57 -11.35
C GLY A 204 -9.99 -1.33 -11.09
N ILE A 205 -10.35 -0.97 -9.86
CA ILE A 205 -11.73 -0.67 -9.48
C ILE A 205 -12.00 0.81 -9.73
N GLN A 206 -12.99 1.09 -10.57
CA GLN A 206 -13.42 2.46 -10.84
C GLN A 206 -14.16 3.00 -9.62
N THR A 207 -13.59 3.99 -8.94
CA THR A 207 -14.35 4.77 -7.96
C THR A 207 -15.30 5.68 -8.73
N ALA A 208 -16.62 5.48 -8.62
CA ALA A 208 -17.54 6.58 -8.86
C ALA A 208 -17.16 7.64 -7.82
N ILE A 209 -16.54 8.71 -8.28
CA ILE A 209 -16.24 9.83 -7.42
C ILE A 209 -17.60 10.50 -7.23
N ASP A 210 -18.23 10.30 -6.08
CA ASP A 210 -19.34 11.15 -5.69
C ASP A 210 -18.84 12.59 -5.85
N ALA A 211 -19.52 13.34 -6.71
CA ALA A 211 -19.06 14.53 -7.40
C ALA A 211 -18.79 15.75 -6.50
N ASP A 212 -18.45 15.54 -5.22
CA ASP A 212 -18.28 16.63 -4.27
C ASP A 212 -16.96 16.62 -3.48
N LEU A 213 -16.08 15.60 -3.57
CA LEU A 213 -14.80 15.69 -2.83
C LEU A 213 -13.62 14.80 -3.29
N ALA A 214 -13.36 14.57 -4.58
CA ALA A 214 -12.06 13.99 -5.02
C ALA A 214 -11.73 14.10 -6.52
N GLU A 215 -12.53 14.81 -7.33
CA GLU A 215 -12.61 14.49 -8.76
C GLU A 215 -11.42 14.93 -9.62
N SER A 216 -10.52 15.80 -9.13
CA SER A 216 -9.40 16.28 -9.95
C SER A 216 -8.10 15.47 -9.79
N GLN A 217 -7.90 14.73 -8.69
CA GLN A 217 -6.53 14.38 -8.26
C GLN A 217 -6.21 12.89 -8.23
N ALA A 218 -7.12 12.04 -7.75
CA ALA A 218 -6.94 10.58 -7.83
C ALA A 218 -6.90 10.10 -9.29
N ALA A 219 -7.75 10.67 -10.16
CA ALA A 219 -7.73 10.40 -11.60
C ALA A 219 -6.41 10.84 -12.27
N ARG A 220 -5.84 11.99 -11.86
CA ARG A 220 -4.53 12.45 -12.31
C ARG A 220 -3.40 11.57 -11.79
N MET A 221 -3.46 11.08 -10.55
CA MET A 221 -2.50 10.14 -9.99
C MET A 221 -2.51 8.79 -10.70
N VAL A 222 -3.68 8.22 -10.96
CA VAL A 222 -3.83 6.98 -11.75
C VAL A 222 -3.31 7.18 -13.15
N THR A 223 -3.55 8.35 -13.76
CA THR A 223 -3.02 8.69 -15.09
C THR A 223 -1.50 8.86 -15.07
N LEU A 224 -0.93 9.50 -14.04
CA LEU A 224 0.52 9.64 -13.88
C LEU A 224 1.20 8.29 -13.60
N PHE A 225 0.54 7.42 -12.83
CA PHE A 225 0.98 6.06 -12.51
C PHE A 225 0.93 5.17 -13.75
N ARG A 226 -0.18 5.19 -14.51
CA ARG A 226 -0.31 4.48 -15.80
C ARG A 226 0.65 4.97 -16.87
N ARG A 227 1.11 6.23 -16.81
CA ARG A 227 2.11 6.79 -17.75
C ARG A 227 3.56 6.52 -17.35
N ARG A 228 3.81 6.06 -16.12
CA ARG A 228 5.17 5.81 -15.58
C ARG A 228 5.49 4.31 -15.37
N MET A 229 4.48 3.43 -15.46
CA MET A 229 4.63 1.98 -15.59
C MET A 229 4.76 1.59 -17.07
#